data_AF-X1JR70-F1
#
_entry.id   AF-X1JR70-F1
#
_cell.length_a   1.000
_cell.length_b   1.000
_cell.length_c   1.000
_cell.angle_alpha   90.00
_cell.angle_beta   90.00
_cell.angle_gamma   90.00
#
_symmetry.space_group_name_H-M   'P 1'
#
loop_
_entity.id
_entity.type
_entity.pdbx_description
1 polymer ?
#
loop_
_entity_poly.entity_id
_entity_poly.type
_entity_poly.pdbx_seq_one_letter_code
_entity_poly.pdbx_strand_id
1 'polypeptide(L)'
;NGVYWMDIIDKRPDGLVVISNITEGAKRKVESIQMAIEPDLLYPLLRGRDVKRWHAEPSAYILMAQDPDKRRGIDEDEMKTNYPKTYLYLKRFEAALRERKSRGVTDMIEEGAPFYTMFSVGDYTFAPYKVVWREQASSLTGSVAFTVEDKPIIPDHKLMLINCSTREGAYYLSGILNSSPAKFAAISYAVEIQFDTHLLQNIRIPKFDPGNKVHQELAGLSQNAHEAAARGSETGLKGLEQRIDELAAQIWGLTGEELKEIQTSLEEIA
;
A
#
# COMPACT_ATOMS: atom_id res chain seq x y z
N ASN A 1 -5.35 -4.80 14.65
CA ASN A 1 -6.21 -4.19 13.61
C ASN A 1 -7.62 -4.78 13.55
N GLY A 2 -8.00 -5.77 14.37
CA GLY A 2 -9.33 -6.41 14.26
C GLY A 2 -10.54 -5.56 14.64
N VAL A 3 -10.34 -4.28 14.96
CA VAL A 3 -11.43 -3.27 15.06
C VAL A 3 -11.56 -2.47 13.76
N TYR A 4 -10.46 -2.30 13.01
CA TYR A 4 -10.47 -1.45 11.81
C TYR A 4 -10.57 -2.25 10.52
N TRP A 5 -10.15 -3.52 10.51
CA TRP A 5 -10.22 -4.37 9.33
C TRP A 5 -11.53 -5.13 9.30
N MET A 6 -12.18 -5.18 8.14
CA MET A 6 -13.51 -5.77 8.00
C MET A 6 -13.80 -6.26 6.60
N ASP A 7 -14.74 -7.18 6.51
CA ASP A 7 -15.42 -7.59 5.29
C ASP A 7 -16.78 -6.90 5.20
N ILE A 8 -17.19 -6.52 3.99
CA ILE A 8 -18.56 -6.10 3.72
C ILE A 8 -19.35 -7.36 3.35
N ILE A 9 -20.34 -7.71 4.16
CA ILE A 9 -21.11 -8.95 4.00
C ILE A 9 -22.46 -8.73 3.31
N ASP A 10 -23.02 -7.52 3.41
CA ASP A 10 -24.28 -7.17 2.75
C ASP A 10 -24.42 -5.65 2.56
N LYS A 11 -25.23 -5.22 1.58
CA LYS A 11 -25.60 -3.83 1.35
C LYS A 11 -27.11 -3.67 1.62
N ARG A 12 -27.47 -2.79 2.54
CA ARG A 12 -28.88 -2.57 2.91
C ARG A 12 -29.55 -1.56 1.98
N PRO A 13 -30.89 -1.64 1.79
CA PRO A 13 -31.64 -0.67 0.99
C PRO A 13 -31.60 0.77 1.49
N ASP A 14 -31.29 1.00 2.78
CA ASP A 14 -31.16 2.31 3.39
C ASP A 14 -29.77 2.96 3.22
N GLY A 15 -28.89 2.34 2.42
CA GLY A 15 -27.55 2.83 2.12
C GLY A 15 -26.47 2.42 3.11
N LEU A 16 -26.84 1.80 4.24
CA LEU A 16 -25.87 1.23 5.18
C LEU A 16 -25.27 -0.06 4.62
N VAL A 17 -24.06 -0.39 5.08
CA VAL A 17 -23.42 -1.68 4.78
C VAL A 17 -23.29 -2.50 6.04
N VAL A 18 -23.58 -3.79 5.94
CA VAL A 18 -23.33 -4.72 7.04
C VAL A 18 -21.90 -5.20 6.92
N ILE A 19 -21.12 -4.94 7.97
CA ILE A 19 -19.72 -5.34 8.05
C ILE A 19 -19.53 -6.50 9.02
N SER A 20 -18.45 -7.25 8.84
CA SER A 20 -17.92 -8.19 9.84
C SER A 20 -16.44 -7.88 10.08
N ASN A 21 -16.05 -7.68 11.34
CA ASN A 21 -14.67 -7.33 11.64
C ASN A 21 -13.74 -8.55 11.58
N ILE A 22 -12.58 -8.39 10.94
CA ILE A 22 -11.58 -9.44 10.74
C ILE A 22 -10.73 -9.55 12.00
N THR A 23 -11.04 -10.54 12.84
CA THR A 23 -10.31 -10.81 14.10
C THR A 23 -9.25 -11.90 13.96
N GLU A 24 -9.32 -12.71 12.89
CA GLU A 24 -8.32 -13.74 12.60
C GLU A 24 -6.92 -13.11 12.41
N GLY A 25 -5.91 -13.69 13.06
CA GLY A 25 -4.54 -13.18 13.04
C GLY A 25 -4.31 -11.88 13.84
N ALA A 26 -5.34 -11.30 14.46
CA ALA A 26 -5.17 -10.11 15.29
C ALA A 26 -4.42 -10.43 16.60
N LYS A 27 -3.31 -9.72 16.85
CA LYS A 27 -2.53 -9.85 18.10
C LYS A 27 -3.35 -9.60 19.37
N ARG A 28 -4.37 -8.74 19.30
CA ARG A 28 -5.27 -8.43 20.41
C ARG A 28 -6.62 -9.08 20.14
N LYS A 29 -7.10 -9.84 21.12
CA LYS A 29 -8.44 -10.41 21.08
C LYS A 29 -9.46 -9.29 21.25
N VAL A 30 -10.32 -9.17 20.27
CA VAL A 30 -11.51 -8.32 20.31
C VAL A 30 -12.70 -9.17 19.90
N GLU A 31 -13.89 -8.76 20.32
CA GLU A 31 -15.12 -9.44 19.93
C GLU A 31 -15.26 -9.45 18.40
N SER A 32 -15.68 -10.59 17.83
CA SER A 32 -16.08 -10.68 16.43
C SER A 32 -17.58 -10.42 16.35
N ILE A 33 -17.96 -9.39 15.60
CA ILE A 33 -19.33 -8.90 15.49
C ILE A 33 -19.68 -8.58 14.04
N GLN A 34 -20.98 -8.50 13.80
CA GLN A 34 -21.53 -7.88 12.61
C GLN A 34 -22.36 -6.67 12.99
N MET A 35 -22.26 -5.60 12.20
CA MET A 35 -23.00 -4.37 12.45
C MET A 35 -23.25 -3.64 11.14
N ALA A 36 -24.36 -2.93 11.04
CA ALA A 36 -24.60 -2.00 9.94
C ALA A 36 -23.95 -0.65 10.25
N ILE A 37 -23.12 -0.13 9.34
CA ILE A 37 -22.44 1.16 9.46
C ILE A 37 -22.53 1.97 8.16
N GLU A 38 -22.21 3.26 8.24
CA GLU A 38 -22.07 4.13 7.08
C GLU A 38 -20.86 3.70 6.23
N PRO A 39 -20.98 3.63 4.89
CA PRO A 39 -19.91 3.14 4.02
C PRO A 39 -18.81 4.17 3.75
N ASP A 40 -19.03 5.44 4.05
CA ASP A 40 -18.18 6.58 3.67
C ASP A 40 -16.74 6.43 4.13
N LEU A 41 -16.54 5.97 5.36
CA LEU A 41 -15.23 5.76 5.96
C LEU A 41 -14.60 4.40 5.67
N LEU A 42 -15.24 3.56 4.84
CA LEU A 42 -14.69 2.28 4.41
C LEU A 42 -13.87 2.41 3.14
N TYR A 43 -12.62 1.96 3.20
CA TYR A 43 -11.72 1.97 2.06
C TYR A 43 -11.21 0.57 1.75
N PRO A 44 -10.94 0.23 0.48
CA PRO A 44 -10.29 -1.03 0.13
C PRO A 44 -8.94 -1.16 0.83
N LEU A 45 -8.72 -2.27 1.52
CA LEU A 45 -7.51 -2.54 2.28
C LEU A 45 -6.60 -3.48 1.50
N LEU A 46 -5.35 -3.06 1.33
CA LEU A 46 -4.29 -3.88 0.78
C LEU A 46 -3.37 -4.37 1.91
N ARG A 47 -3.33 -5.68 2.12
CA ARG A 47 -2.47 -6.33 3.13
C ARG A 47 -1.19 -6.84 2.51
N GLY A 48 -0.21 -7.18 3.33
CA GLY A 48 1.04 -7.79 2.84
C GLY A 48 0.86 -9.00 1.91
N ARG A 49 -0.18 -9.83 2.14
CA ARG A 49 -0.51 -11.00 1.30
C ARG A 49 -1.17 -10.67 -0.04
N ASP A 50 -1.68 -9.44 -0.15
CA ASP A 50 -2.42 -8.93 -1.31
C ASP A 50 -1.47 -8.29 -2.34
N VAL A 51 -0.19 -8.14 -2.00
CA VAL A 51 0.84 -7.55 -2.85
C VAL A 51 1.82 -8.61 -3.31
N LYS A 52 1.90 -8.74 -4.63
CA LYS A 52 2.89 -9.53 -5.36
C LYS A 52 3.60 -8.62 -6.36
N ARG A 53 4.67 -9.13 -6.98
CA ARG A 53 5.32 -8.40 -8.07
C ARG A 53 4.29 -8.11 -9.18
N TRP A 54 4.15 -6.84 -9.56
CA TRP A 54 3.22 -6.37 -10.59
C TRP A 54 1.72 -6.55 -10.28
N HIS A 55 1.34 -7.02 -9.09
CA HIS A 55 -0.06 -7.24 -8.74
C HIS A 55 -0.37 -6.78 -7.32
N ALA A 56 -1.35 -5.89 -7.18
CA ALA A 56 -1.86 -5.41 -5.90
C ALA A 56 -3.38 -5.39 -5.96
N GLU A 57 -4.02 -6.30 -5.20
CA GLU A 57 -5.47 -6.46 -5.23
C GLU A 57 -6.03 -6.55 -3.80
N PRO A 58 -6.79 -5.54 -3.34
CA PRO A 58 -7.31 -5.51 -1.97
C PRO A 58 -8.28 -6.67 -1.73
N SER A 59 -8.17 -7.31 -0.57
CA SER A 59 -9.00 -8.48 -0.21
C SER A 59 -9.80 -8.27 1.08
N ALA A 60 -9.92 -7.03 1.53
CA ALA A 60 -10.68 -6.61 2.70
C ALA A 60 -10.95 -5.10 2.64
N TYR A 61 -11.62 -4.56 3.66
CA TYR A 61 -11.80 -3.14 3.87
C TYR A 61 -11.16 -2.68 5.19
N ILE A 62 -10.83 -1.39 5.25
CA ILE A 62 -10.41 -0.70 6.46
C ILE A 62 -11.38 0.44 6.77
N LEU A 63 -11.82 0.52 8.03
CA LEU A 63 -12.49 1.68 8.58
C LEU A 63 -11.46 2.76 8.90
N MET A 64 -11.44 3.79 8.08
CA MET A 64 -10.51 4.91 8.18
C MET A 64 -11.15 6.07 8.95
N ALA A 65 -11.12 5.97 10.28
CA ALA A 65 -11.69 6.97 11.20
C ALA A 65 -10.75 8.18 11.46
N GLN A 66 -9.80 8.41 10.56
CA GLN A 66 -8.78 9.45 10.67
C GLN A 66 -9.10 10.62 9.75
N ASP A 67 -8.95 11.84 10.27
CA ASP A 67 -8.88 13.07 9.49
C ASP A 67 -7.44 13.22 8.93
N PRO A 68 -7.23 13.17 7.59
CA PRO A 68 -5.90 13.27 6.99
C PRO A 68 -5.24 14.63 7.19
N ASP A 69 -6.01 15.70 7.33
CA ASP A 69 -5.51 17.07 7.43
C ASP A 69 -5.10 17.39 8.87
N LYS A 70 -5.97 17.07 9.84
CA LYS A 70 -5.66 17.22 11.27
C LYS A 70 -4.68 16.16 11.77
N ARG A 71 -4.48 15.07 11.00
CA ARG A 71 -3.64 13.91 11.34
C ARG A 71 -3.98 13.28 12.70
N ARG A 72 -5.27 13.30 13.06
CA ARG A 72 -5.84 12.64 14.25
C ARG A 72 -7.20 12.03 13.89
N GLY A 73 -7.82 11.30 14.83
CA GLY A 73 -9.18 10.80 14.63
C GLY A 73 -10.15 11.93 14.31
N ILE A 74 -11.12 11.68 13.42
CA ILE A 74 -12.24 12.60 13.13
C ILE A 74 -12.90 12.96 14.46
N ASP A 75 -13.19 14.25 14.71
CA ASP A 75 -13.68 14.70 16.02
C ASP A 75 -14.99 13.97 16.40
N GLU A 76 -15.16 13.67 17.69
CA GLU A 76 -16.29 12.82 18.14
C GLU A 76 -17.66 13.42 17.81
N ASP A 77 -17.80 14.73 17.83
CA ASP A 77 -19.06 15.40 17.50
C ASP A 77 -19.38 15.31 16.01
N GLU A 78 -18.35 15.40 15.15
CA GLU A 78 -18.48 15.16 13.72
C GLU A 78 -18.82 13.69 13.44
N MET A 79 -18.12 12.75 14.08
CA MET A 79 -18.38 11.31 13.94
C MET A 79 -19.80 10.94 14.40
N LYS A 80 -20.29 11.51 15.52
CA LYS A 80 -21.66 11.27 16.01
C LYS A 80 -22.73 11.86 15.08
N THR A 81 -22.43 12.99 14.45
CA THR A 81 -23.39 13.69 13.58
C THR A 81 -23.47 13.04 12.20
N ASN A 82 -22.32 12.76 11.59
CA ASN A 82 -22.24 12.29 10.21
C ASN A 82 -22.19 10.77 10.09
N TYR A 83 -21.63 10.08 11.09
CA TYR A 83 -21.40 8.63 11.08
C TYR A 83 -21.85 7.94 12.39
N PRO A 84 -23.11 8.15 12.85
CA PRO A 84 -23.56 7.69 14.16
C PRO A 84 -23.44 6.18 14.37
N LYS A 85 -23.65 5.35 13.34
CA LYS A 85 -23.51 3.88 13.45
C LYS A 85 -22.05 3.47 13.56
N THR A 86 -21.17 4.12 12.79
CA THR A 86 -19.72 3.95 12.90
C THR A 86 -19.20 4.37 14.28
N TYR A 87 -19.71 5.47 14.84
CA TYR A 87 -19.37 5.87 16.21
C TYR A 87 -19.78 4.80 17.23
N LEU A 88 -20.99 4.26 17.13
CA LEU A 88 -21.46 3.18 18.01
C LEU A 88 -20.60 1.93 17.89
N TYR A 89 -20.21 1.55 16.68
CA TYR A 89 -19.27 0.46 16.43
C TYR A 89 -17.93 0.70 17.15
N LEU A 90 -17.30 1.86 16.94
CA LEU A 90 -16.02 2.20 17.57
C LEU A 90 -16.14 2.25 19.10
N LYS A 91 -17.23 2.82 19.61
CA LYS A 91 -17.50 2.95 21.05
C LYS A 91 -17.56 1.59 21.76
N ARG A 92 -18.09 0.55 21.10
CA ARG A 92 -18.09 -0.83 21.63
C ARG A 92 -16.68 -1.36 21.90
N PHE A 93 -15.69 -0.90 21.14
CA PHE A 93 -14.28 -1.28 21.29
C PHE A 93 -13.43 -0.24 22.03
N GLU A 94 -14.03 0.78 22.64
CA GLU A 94 -13.30 1.90 23.26
C GLU A 94 -12.25 1.43 24.26
N ALA A 95 -12.60 0.52 25.18
CA ALA A 95 -11.65 -0.01 26.17
C ALA A 95 -10.41 -0.62 25.49
N ALA A 96 -10.63 -1.51 24.51
CA ALA A 96 -9.55 -2.14 23.76
C ALA A 96 -8.70 -1.15 22.94
N LEU A 97 -9.33 -0.08 22.42
CA LEU A 97 -8.67 0.97 21.66
C LEU A 97 -7.84 1.90 22.55
N ARG A 98 -8.29 2.19 23.77
CA ARG A 98 -7.55 3.00 24.76
C ARG A 98 -6.34 2.26 25.34
N GLU A 99 -6.39 0.94 25.40
CA GLU A 99 -5.25 0.12 25.84
C GLU A 99 -4.10 0.05 24.81
N ARG A 100 -4.20 0.73 23.66
CA ARG A 100 -3.15 0.71 22.63
C ARG A 100 -1.88 1.38 23.15
N LYS A 101 -0.75 0.66 23.07
CA LYS A 101 0.57 1.10 23.55
C LYS A 101 1.43 1.74 22.46
N SER A 102 0.85 2.04 21.30
CA SER A 102 1.60 2.75 20.25
C SER A 102 1.79 4.17 20.73
N ARG A 103 3.04 4.57 20.99
CA ARG A 103 3.39 5.89 21.54
C ARG A 103 2.71 7.03 20.78
N GLY A 104 2.81 7.02 19.45
CA GLY A 104 2.16 8.05 18.62
C GLY A 104 0.64 8.12 18.79
N VAL A 105 -0.05 6.99 19.01
CA VAL A 105 -1.50 6.99 19.31
C VAL A 105 -1.77 7.48 20.73
N THR A 106 -1.00 7.01 21.71
CA THR A 106 -1.15 7.38 23.12
C THR A 106 -0.96 8.88 23.32
N ASP A 107 0.14 9.43 22.79
CA ASP A 107 0.46 10.86 22.87
C ASP A 107 -0.68 11.72 22.28
N MET A 108 -1.19 11.37 21.09
CA MET A 108 -2.32 12.09 20.49
C MET A 108 -3.60 12.04 21.36
N ILE A 109 -3.90 10.89 21.97
CA ILE A 109 -5.07 10.76 22.84
C ILE A 109 -4.90 11.61 24.11
N GLU A 110 -3.69 11.65 24.68
CA GLU A 110 -3.37 12.52 25.83
C GLU A 110 -3.49 14.00 25.48
N GLU A 111 -3.20 14.38 24.23
CA GLU A 111 -3.43 15.71 23.66
C GLU A 111 -4.89 15.98 23.25
N GLY A 112 -5.82 15.08 23.58
CA GLY A 112 -7.25 15.25 23.36
C GLY A 112 -7.76 14.78 22.00
N ALA A 113 -7.02 13.91 21.30
CA ALA A 113 -7.53 13.23 20.12
C ALA A 113 -8.55 12.13 20.48
N PRO A 114 -9.50 11.82 19.58
CA PRO A 114 -10.47 10.75 19.82
C PRO A 114 -9.80 9.39 20.05
N PHE A 115 -10.43 8.54 20.86
CA PHE A 115 -9.88 7.24 21.27
C PHE A 115 -9.63 6.25 20.11
N TYR A 116 -10.25 6.50 18.95
CA TYR A 116 -10.10 5.74 17.70
C TYR A 116 -9.06 6.34 16.74
N THR A 117 -8.25 7.29 17.19
CA THR A 117 -7.14 7.86 16.42
C THR A 117 -6.19 6.76 15.91
N MET A 118 -5.71 6.92 14.68
CA MET A 118 -4.74 6.07 14.01
C MET A 118 -3.40 6.83 13.86
N PHE A 119 -2.29 6.10 13.74
CA PHE A 119 -0.95 6.68 13.59
C PHE A 119 -0.45 6.54 12.16
N SER A 120 0.41 7.47 11.72
CA SER A 120 1.00 7.48 10.37
C SER A 120 -0.03 7.44 9.23
N VAL A 121 -1.10 8.20 9.38
CA VAL A 121 -2.10 8.45 8.34
C VAL A 121 -2.09 9.95 8.01
N GLY A 122 -2.05 10.27 6.72
CA GLY A 122 -2.08 11.63 6.18
C GLY A 122 -2.49 11.64 4.71
N ASP A 123 -2.38 12.78 4.05
CA ASP A 123 -2.70 12.98 2.63
C ASP A 123 -2.11 11.90 1.69
N TYR A 124 -0.86 11.49 1.90
CA TYR A 124 -0.19 10.44 1.13
C TYR A 124 -0.92 9.08 1.20
N THR A 125 -1.61 8.80 2.31
CA THR A 125 -2.38 7.56 2.50
C THR A 125 -3.59 7.52 1.57
N PHE A 126 -4.12 8.69 1.18
CA PHE A 126 -5.31 8.82 0.32
C PHE A 126 -4.97 9.15 -1.14
N ALA A 127 -3.68 9.23 -1.49
CA ALA A 127 -3.28 9.52 -2.87
C ALA A 127 -3.88 8.52 -3.88
N PRO A 128 -4.41 8.97 -5.03
CA PRO A 128 -5.08 8.08 -5.99
C PRO A 128 -4.13 7.09 -6.68
N TYR A 129 -2.84 7.45 -6.76
CA TYR A 129 -1.78 6.61 -7.33
C TYR A 129 -0.70 6.40 -6.28
N LYS A 130 -0.38 5.13 -6.02
CA LYS A 130 0.69 4.76 -5.09
C LYS A 130 1.52 3.63 -5.66
N VAL A 131 2.82 3.65 -5.40
CA VAL A 131 3.65 2.45 -5.53
C VAL A 131 3.81 1.83 -4.16
N VAL A 132 3.56 0.53 -4.07
CA VAL A 132 3.57 -0.22 -2.81
C VAL A 132 4.46 -1.44 -2.93
N TRP A 133 5.10 -1.82 -1.82
CA TRP A 133 5.85 -3.07 -1.69
C TRP A 133 5.81 -3.56 -0.25
N ARG A 134 6.16 -4.83 -0.04
CA ARG A 134 6.20 -5.43 1.30
C ARG A 134 7.42 -4.94 2.07
N GLU A 135 7.20 -4.52 3.33
CA GLU A 135 8.27 -4.16 4.27
C GLU A 135 9.23 -5.32 4.48
N GLN A 136 8.69 -6.54 4.57
CA GLN A 136 9.46 -7.78 4.80
C GLN A 136 9.19 -8.81 3.70
N ALA A 137 10.21 -9.08 2.89
CA ALA A 137 10.15 -10.03 1.78
C ALA A 137 11.55 -10.54 1.40
N SER A 138 11.64 -11.72 0.79
CA SER A 138 12.93 -12.24 0.27
C SER A 138 13.46 -11.46 -0.93
N SER A 139 12.62 -10.64 -1.57
CA SER A 139 13.02 -9.77 -2.68
C SER A 139 12.14 -8.54 -2.74
N LEU A 140 12.70 -7.45 -3.27
CA LEU A 140 11.95 -6.24 -3.57
C LEU A 140 10.93 -6.53 -4.67
N THR A 141 9.64 -6.43 -4.31
CA THR A 141 8.52 -6.67 -5.20
C THR A 141 7.51 -5.54 -5.06
N GLY A 142 7.51 -4.66 -6.05
CA GLY A 142 6.62 -3.51 -6.13
C GLY A 142 5.40 -3.76 -7.00
N SER A 143 4.33 -3.03 -6.73
CA SER A 143 3.19 -2.90 -7.61
C SER A 143 2.53 -1.54 -7.44
N VAL A 144 1.71 -1.13 -8.41
CA VAL A 144 0.92 0.10 -8.34
C VAL A 144 -0.45 -0.18 -7.74
N ALA A 145 -0.82 0.60 -6.72
CA ALA A 145 -2.16 0.63 -6.16
C ALA A 145 -2.91 1.89 -6.63
N PHE A 146 -4.15 1.68 -7.08
CA PHE A 146 -5.04 2.70 -7.65
C PHE A 146 -6.24 2.98 -6.72
N THR A 147 -7.36 3.34 -7.32
CA THR A 147 -8.68 3.44 -6.73
C THR A 147 -9.54 2.24 -7.09
N VAL A 148 -10.43 1.83 -6.19
CA VAL A 148 -11.53 0.88 -6.45
C VAL A 148 -12.83 1.60 -6.10
N GLU A 149 -13.79 1.63 -7.03
CA GLU A 149 -15.05 2.37 -6.86
C GLU A 149 -14.80 3.83 -6.39
N ASP A 150 -13.88 4.53 -7.06
CA ASP A 150 -13.43 5.90 -6.76
C ASP A 150 -12.78 6.11 -5.38
N LYS A 151 -12.60 5.05 -4.58
CA LYS A 151 -11.90 5.12 -3.30
C LYS A 151 -10.43 4.69 -3.42
N PRO A 152 -9.48 5.47 -2.89
CA PRO A 152 -8.07 5.07 -2.88
C PRO A 152 -7.87 3.79 -2.07
N ILE A 153 -7.10 2.85 -2.61
CA ILE A 153 -6.66 1.66 -1.88
C ILE A 153 -5.72 2.10 -0.75
N ILE A 154 -5.95 1.58 0.46
CA ILE A 154 -5.15 1.89 1.66
C ILE A 154 -4.24 0.69 1.96
N PRO A 155 -2.91 0.86 1.88
CA PRO A 155 -1.96 -0.16 2.33
C PRO A 155 -1.97 -0.32 3.85
N ASP A 156 -1.81 -1.54 4.35
CA ASP A 156 -1.59 -1.75 5.77
C ASP A 156 -0.18 -1.33 6.22
N HIS A 157 0.01 -1.29 7.55
CA HIS A 157 1.29 -1.00 8.20
C HIS A 157 2.44 -2.00 7.92
N LYS A 158 2.23 -3.03 7.08
CA LYS A 158 3.26 -3.98 6.61
C LYS A 158 3.64 -3.79 5.15
N LEU A 159 3.08 -2.76 4.53
CA LEU A 159 3.43 -2.27 3.22
C LEU A 159 4.09 -0.91 3.35
N MET A 160 5.13 -0.70 2.55
CA MET A 160 5.64 0.62 2.25
C MET A 160 4.82 1.22 1.11
N LEU A 161 4.73 2.54 1.08
CA LEU A 161 4.03 3.26 0.02
C LEU A 161 4.79 4.53 -0.37
N ILE A 162 4.66 4.89 -1.65
CA ILE A 162 5.04 6.19 -2.19
C ILE A 162 3.87 6.74 -2.97
N ASN A 163 3.36 7.89 -2.57
CA ASN A 163 2.33 8.60 -3.31
C ASN A 163 2.91 9.16 -4.62
N CYS A 164 2.14 9.05 -5.69
CA CYS A 164 2.51 9.52 -7.02
C CYS A 164 1.46 10.52 -7.53
N SER A 165 1.90 11.58 -8.20
CA SER A 165 0.99 12.60 -8.74
C SER A 165 0.26 12.15 -10.01
N THR A 166 0.84 11.22 -10.77
CA THR A 166 0.29 10.72 -12.02
C THR A 166 0.34 9.20 -12.10
N ARG A 167 -0.53 8.63 -12.93
CA ARG A 167 -0.58 7.19 -13.21
C ARG A 167 0.71 6.71 -13.86
N GLU A 168 1.22 7.45 -14.83
CA GLU A 168 2.44 7.14 -15.58
C GLU A 168 3.66 7.19 -14.66
N GLY A 169 3.72 8.18 -13.76
CA GLY A 169 4.80 8.30 -12.77
C GLY A 169 4.82 7.11 -11.79
N ALA A 170 3.64 6.60 -11.41
CA ALA A 170 3.53 5.42 -10.57
C ALA A 170 4.01 4.16 -11.30
N TYR A 171 3.60 3.95 -12.56
CA TYR A 171 4.10 2.82 -13.35
C TYR A 171 5.59 2.92 -13.64
N TYR A 172 6.12 4.10 -13.94
CA TYR A 172 7.55 4.33 -14.08
C TYR A 172 8.31 3.90 -12.81
N LEU A 173 7.89 4.41 -11.64
CA LEU A 173 8.54 4.08 -10.38
C LEU A 173 8.43 2.57 -10.07
N SER A 174 7.27 1.96 -10.29
CA SER A 174 7.10 0.51 -10.10
C SER A 174 7.96 -0.29 -11.07
N GLY A 175 8.12 0.16 -12.31
CA GLY A 175 8.98 -0.49 -13.31
C GLY A 175 10.45 -0.45 -12.89
N ILE A 176 10.93 0.72 -12.45
CA ILE A 176 12.28 0.89 -11.94
C ILE A 176 12.52 0.00 -10.71
N LEU A 177 11.64 0.03 -9.71
CA LEU A 177 11.80 -0.75 -8.48
C LEU A 177 11.79 -2.27 -8.73
N ASN A 178 11.07 -2.72 -9.75
CA ASN A 178 11.03 -4.12 -10.14
C ASN A 178 12.12 -4.51 -11.15
N SER A 179 13.02 -3.61 -11.54
CA SER A 179 14.16 -3.94 -12.40
C SER A 179 15.26 -4.68 -11.63
N SER A 180 16.07 -5.46 -12.35
CA SER A 180 17.21 -6.18 -11.80
C SER A 180 18.24 -5.25 -11.15
N PRO A 181 18.66 -4.12 -11.75
CA PRO A 181 19.60 -3.22 -11.07
C PRO A 181 19.04 -2.64 -9.75
N ALA A 182 17.75 -2.29 -9.68
CA ALA A 182 17.13 -1.82 -8.44
C ALA A 182 17.12 -2.91 -7.35
N LYS A 183 16.72 -4.14 -7.73
CA LYS A 183 16.70 -5.27 -6.79
C LYS A 183 18.09 -5.58 -6.28
N PHE A 184 19.08 -5.61 -7.17
CA PHE A 184 20.46 -5.87 -6.82
C PHE A 184 21.00 -4.82 -5.85
N ALA A 185 20.75 -3.54 -6.13
CA ALA A 185 21.10 -2.47 -5.21
C ALA A 185 20.39 -2.63 -3.86
N ALA A 186 19.09 -2.95 -3.85
CA ALA A 186 18.31 -3.13 -2.63
C ALA A 186 18.85 -4.27 -1.74
N ILE A 187 19.09 -5.46 -2.30
CA ILE A 187 19.58 -6.60 -1.52
C ILE A 187 21.03 -6.42 -1.06
N SER A 188 21.82 -5.61 -1.76
CA SER A 188 23.24 -5.40 -1.44
C SER A 188 23.46 -4.65 -0.12
N TYR A 189 22.47 -3.92 0.38
CA TYR A 189 22.54 -3.24 1.68
C TYR A 189 21.37 -3.55 2.62
N ALA A 190 20.32 -4.22 2.14
CA ALA A 190 19.19 -4.56 2.99
C ALA A 190 19.66 -5.37 4.20
N VAL A 191 19.18 -4.98 5.38
CA VAL A 191 19.40 -5.77 6.59
C VAL A 191 18.40 -6.92 6.55
N GLU A 192 18.90 -8.13 6.28
CA GLU A 192 18.08 -9.33 6.10
C GLU A 192 17.06 -9.19 4.96
N ILE A 193 15.76 -9.14 5.31
CA ILE A 193 14.62 -9.14 4.38
C ILE A 193 13.82 -7.83 4.43
N GLN A 194 14.38 -6.78 5.04
CA GLN A 194 13.68 -5.53 5.34
C GLN A 194 13.91 -4.47 4.25
N PHE A 195 12.82 -4.00 3.65
CA PHE A 195 12.79 -2.99 2.59
C PHE A 195 11.92 -1.79 3.00
N ASP A 196 12.43 -0.91 3.86
CA ASP A 196 11.74 0.34 4.21
C ASP A 196 11.91 1.42 3.12
N THR A 197 11.20 2.54 3.27
CA THR A 197 11.28 3.69 2.34
C THR A 197 12.66 4.32 2.22
N HIS A 198 13.59 4.09 3.17
CA HIS A 198 14.98 4.54 3.05
C HIS A 198 15.67 3.95 1.81
N LEU A 199 15.09 2.90 1.22
CA LEU A 199 15.55 2.33 -0.04
C LEU A 199 15.71 3.37 -1.15
N LEU A 200 14.84 4.37 -1.18
CA LEU A 200 14.88 5.46 -2.16
C LEU A 200 15.97 6.50 -1.88
N GLN A 201 16.61 6.45 -0.72
CA GLN A 201 17.78 7.27 -0.40
C GLN A 201 19.06 6.63 -0.96
N ASN A 202 19.07 5.30 -1.08
CA ASN A 202 20.22 4.52 -1.57
C ASN A 202 20.14 4.25 -3.07
N ILE A 203 18.94 4.03 -3.62
CA ILE A 203 18.72 3.85 -5.06
C ILE A 203 18.43 5.20 -5.69
N ARG A 204 19.35 5.71 -6.51
CA ARG A 204 19.22 7.00 -7.20
C ARG A 204 18.25 6.91 -8.37
N ILE A 205 16.95 6.94 -8.08
CA ILE A 205 15.89 6.91 -9.10
C ILE A 205 15.64 8.34 -9.62
N PRO A 206 15.88 8.64 -10.91
CA PRO A 206 15.51 9.93 -11.48
C PRO A 206 14.01 10.14 -11.39
N LYS A 207 13.58 11.38 -11.10
CA LYS A 207 12.15 11.73 -11.13
C LYS A 207 11.59 11.45 -12.52
N PHE A 208 10.36 10.94 -12.56
CA PHE A 208 9.65 10.75 -13.83
C PHE A 208 9.60 12.07 -14.59
N ASP A 209 9.89 11.99 -15.89
CA ASP A 209 9.88 13.13 -16.80
C ASP A 209 8.95 12.79 -17.96
N PRO A 210 7.78 13.45 -18.07
CA PRO A 210 6.84 13.18 -19.15
C PRO A 210 7.38 13.58 -20.52
N GLY A 211 8.45 14.37 -20.62
CA GLY A 211 9.14 14.67 -21.89
C GLY A 211 10.15 13.61 -22.32
N ASN A 212 10.54 12.71 -21.41
CA ASN A 212 11.55 11.69 -21.68
C ASN A 212 10.91 10.40 -22.23
N LYS A 213 11.24 10.07 -23.48
CA LYS A 213 10.69 8.89 -24.17
C LYS A 213 11.04 7.57 -23.49
N VAL A 214 12.23 7.44 -22.90
CA VAL A 214 12.65 6.23 -22.17
C VAL A 214 11.79 6.05 -20.92
N HIS A 215 11.51 7.15 -20.20
CA HIS A 215 10.64 7.11 -19.02
C HIS A 215 9.21 6.71 -19.39
N GLN A 216 8.68 7.25 -20.50
CA GLN A 216 7.35 6.90 -21.01
C GLN A 216 7.27 5.43 -21.46
N GLU A 217 8.27 4.93 -22.18
CA GLU A 217 8.33 3.54 -22.63
C GLU A 217 8.38 2.58 -21.44
N LEU A 218 9.22 2.87 -20.43
CA LEU A 218 9.30 2.07 -19.21
C LEU A 218 7.97 2.06 -18.44
N ALA A 219 7.30 3.22 -18.32
CA ALA A 219 5.98 3.31 -17.71
C ALA A 219 4.94 2.44 -18.46
N GLY A 220 4.94 2.48 -19.80
CA GLY A 220 4.05 1.65 -20.63
C GLY A 220 4.31 0.15 -20.49
N LEU A 221 5.59 -0.26 -20.44
CA LEU A 221 5.95 -1.67 -20.21
C LEU A 221 5.56 -2.14 -18.82
N SER A 222 5.76 -1.29 -17.80
CA SER A 222 5.32 -1.56 -16.43
C SER A 222 3.80 -1.72 -16.35
N GLN A 223 3.04 -0.87 -17.04
CA GLN A 223 1.58 -1.05 -17.16
C GLN A 223 1.23 -2.40 -17.78
N ASN A 224 1.85 -2.75 -18.91
CA ASN A 224 1.62 -4.03 -19.57
C ASN A 224 1.99 -5.22 -18.67
N ALA A 225 3.02 -5.08 -17.82
CA ALA A 225 3.44 -6.11 -16.87
C ALA A 225 2.36 -6.32 -15.79
N HIS A 226 1.74 -5.24 -15.29
CA HIS A 226 0.61 -5.33 -14.38
C HIS A 226 -0.60 -6.03 -15.03
N GLU A 227 -0.92 -5.68 -16.27
CA GLU A 227 -2.01 -6.31 -17.03
C GLU A 227 -1.73 -7.79 -17.36
N ALA A 228 -0.47 -8.16 -17.59
CA ALA A 228 -0.05 -9.55 -17.79
C ALA A 228 -0.14 -10.35 -16.49
N ALA A 229 0.31 -9.78 -15.37
CA ALA A 229 0.25 -10.41 -14.04
C ALA A 229 -1.19 -10.65 -13.60
N ALA A 230 -2.09 -9.67 -13.78
CA ALA A 230 -3.52 -9.82 -13.48
C ALA A 230 -4.20 -10.93 -14.30
N ARG A 231 -3.70 -11.23 -15.51
CA ARG A 231 -4.19 -12.32 -16.38
C ARG A 231 -3.49 -13.66 -16.15
N GLY A 232 -2.48 -13.72 -15.28
CA GLY A 232 -1.66 -14.93 -15.08
C GLY A 232 -0.79 -15.30 -16.29
N SER A 233 -0.39 -14.34 -17.13
CA SER A 233 0.43 -14.59 -18.32
C SER A 233 1.93 -14.56 -18.00
N GLU A 234 2.50 -15.71 -17.65
CA GLU A 234 3.93 -15.80 -17.25
C GLU A 234 4.91 -15.53 -18.39
N THR A 235 4.67 -16.06 -19.59
CA THR A 235 5.58 -15.89 -20.74
C THR A 235 5.62 -14.46 -21.24
N GLY A 236 4.45 -13.79 -21.29
CA GLY A 236 4.37 -12.37 -21.63
C GLY A 236 5.09 -11.50 -20.60
N LEU A 237 5.00 -11.85 -19.31
CA LEU A 237 5.64 -11.11 -18.24
C LEU A 237 7.17 -11.13 -18.34
N LYS A 238 7.78 -12.28 -18.63
CA LYS A 238 9.25 -12.38 -18.75
C LYS A 238 9.83 -11.46 -19.84
N GLY A 239 9.19 -11.39 -21.00
CA GLY A 239 9.63 -10.51 -22.09
C GLY A 239 9.50 -9.02 -21.73
N LEU A 240 8.45 -8.66 -20.99
CA LEU A 240 8.26 -7.31 -20.47
C LEU A 240 9.31 -6.96 -19.41
N GLU A 241 9.58 -7.88 -18.47
CA GLU A 241 10.60 -7.69 -17.43
C GLU A 241 12.00 -7.50 -18.04
N GLN A 242 12.36 -8.29 -19.07
CA GLN A 242 13.63 -8.12 -19.78
C GLN A 242 13.76 -6.72 -20.40
N ARG A 243 12.69 -6.24 -21.08
CA ARG A 243 12.71 -4.92 -21.69
C ARG A 243 12.75 -3.79 -20.64
N ILE A 244 12.08 -3.97 -19.51
CA ILE A 244 12.15 -3.05 -18.37
C ILE A 244 13.58 -2.97 -17.82
N ASP A 245 14.26 -4.11 -17.69
CA ASP A 245 15.65 -4.17 -17.25
C ASP A 245 16.59 -3.39 -18.18
N GLU A 246 16.44 -3.55 -19.50
CA GLU A 246 17.22 -2.82 -20.50
C GLU A 246 17.04 -1.30 -20.38
N LEU A 247 15.79 -0.82 -20.25
CA LEU A 247 15.52 0.61 -20.12
C LEU A 247 15.97 1.17 -18.76
N ALA A 248 15.82 0.39 -17.68
CA ALA A 248 16.32 0.77 -16.37
C ALA A 248 17.85 0.89 -16.36
N ALA A 249 18.55 -0.06 -16.98
CA ALA A 249 20.00 0.00 -17.19
C ALA A 249 20.40 1.25 -17.97
N GLN A 250 19.69 1.58 -19.06
CA GLN A 250 19.93 2.80 -19.83
C GLN A 250 19.78 4.07 -18.97
N ILE A 251 18.76 4.14 -18.10
CA ILE A 251 18.54 5.29 -17.22
C ILE A 251 19.70 5.50 -16.25
N TRP A 252 20.34 4.42 -15.78
CA TRP A 252 21.52 4.49 -14.93
C TRP A 252 22.85 4.51 -15.69
N GLY A 253 22.82 4.45 -17.02
CA GLY A 253 24.03 4.42 -17.85
C GLY A 253 24.82 3.12 -17.76
N LEU A 254 24.16 2.02 -17.40
CA LEU A 254 24.76 0.68 -17.37
C LEU A 254 24.84 0.08 -18.77
N THR A 255 25.94 -0.60 -19.04
CA THR A 255 26.13 -1.40 -20.26
C THR A 255 25.33 -2.71 -20.21
N GLY A 256 25.14 -3.34 -21.38
CA GLY A 256 24.50 -4.66 -21.44
C GLY A 256 25.30 -5.76 -20.72
N GLU A 257 26.63 -5.63 -20.66
CA GLU A 257 27.49 -6.56 -19.91
C GLU A 257 27.29 -6.41 -18.41
N GLU A 258 27.30 -5.17 -17.88
CA GLU A 258 27.02 -4.90 -16.47
C GLU A 258 25.62 -5.35 -16.07
N LEU A 259 24.61 -5.13 -16.91
CA LEU A 259 23.25 -5.62 -16.65
C LEU A 259 23.21 -7.14 -16.55
N LYS A 260 23.91 -7.84 -17.43
CA LYS A 260 23.98 -9.31 -17.42
C LYS A 260 24.71 -9.85 -16.19
N GLU A 261 25.78 -9.18 -15.77
CA GLU A 261 26.49 -9.51 -14.54
C GLU A 261 25.58 -9.36 -13.31
N ILE A 262 24.86 -8.23 -13.22
CA ILE A 262 23.85 -7.99 -12.17
C ILE A 262 22.80 -9.10 -12.13
N GLN A 263 22.26 -9.49 -13.29
CA GLN A 263 21.26 -10.55 -13.40
C GLN A 263 21.82 -11.90 -12.93
N THR A 264 23.06 -12.22 -13.30
CA THR A 264 23.74 -13.45 -12.88
C THR A 264 23.96 -13.45 -11.36
N SER A 265 24.43 -12.34 -10.79
CA SER A 265 24.60 -12.23 -9.33
C SER A 265 23.29 -12.34 -8.56
N LEU A 266 22.17 -11.83 -9.11
CA LEU A 266 20.86 -12.01 -8.50
C LEU A 266 20.41 -13.47 -8.45
N GLU A 267 20.72 -14.25 -9.50
CA GLU A 267 20.42 -15.69 -9.54
C GLU A 267 21.25 -16.48 -8.52
N GLU A 268 22.48 -16.04 -8.23
CA GLU A 268 23.36 -16.68 -7.24
C GLU A 268 22.98 -16.37 -5.78
N ILE A 269 22.31 -15.22 -5.54
CA ILE A 269 21.88 -14.79 -4.20
C ILE A 269 20.48 -15.34 -3.83
N ALA A 270 19.64 -15.65 -4.83
CA ALA A 270 18.25 -16.08 -4.66
C ALA A 270 18.10 -17.53 -4.17
#